data_AF-A0A4R9K6D8-F1
#
_entry.id   AF-A0A4R9K6D8-F1
#
_cell.length_a   1.000
_cell.length_b   1.000
_cell.length_c   1.000
_cell.angle_alpha   90.00
_cell.angle_beta   90.00
_cell.angle_gamma   90.00
#
_symmetry.space_group_name_H-M   'P 1'
#
loop_
_entity.id
_entity.type
_entity.pdbx_description
1 polymer ?
#
loop_
_entity_poly.entity_id
_entity_poly.type
_entity_poly.pdbx_seq_one_letter_code
_entity_poly.pdbx_strand_id
1 'polypeptide(L)'
;MDITKLTPSKHGSEIHHNTCFGCGKENPLGLGADFTFDDESGEVRFIYNFRKFYNGAPTFVHGGILSTLLDESMGDLCFHLGFIVMTDTMSFKFHKATPVEKDLLVRAWPVRRAKRKVFLECELSSTDGSILYVKGEGVFHILPPRFFSEKLTGEKNSVAFDLLSVNKLNRAHLFDRISS
;
A
#
# COMPACT_ATOMS: atom_id res chain seq x y z
N MET A 1 -7.74 -25.56 -3.64
CA MET A 1 -8.13 -25.23 -2.25
C MET A 1 -9.53 -24.67 -2.27
N ASP A 2 -10.32 -24.87 -1.21
CA ASP A 2 -11.62 -24.19 -1.09
C ASP A 2 -11.37 -22.75 -0.62
N ILE A 3 -11.37 -21.82 -1.57
CA ILE A 3 -11.10 -20.39 -1.31
C ILE A 3 -12.10 -19.75 -0.34
N THR A 4 -13.28 -20.38 -0.11
CA THR A 4 -14.30 -19.86 0.81
C THR A 4 -13.90 -19.98 2.28
N LYS A 5 -12.84 -20.74 2.59
CA LYS A 5 -12.31 -20.92 3.94
C LYS A 5 -11.06 -20.08 4.23
N LEU A 6 -10.58 -19.32 3.24
CA LEU A 6 -9.41 -18.45 3.41
C LEU A 6 -9.83 -17.08 3.93
N THR A 7 -9.05 -16.57 4.89
CA THR A 7 -9.21 -15.21 5.39
C THR A 7 -8.58 -14.22 4.41
N PRO A 8 -9.23 -13.07 4.11
CA PRO A 8 -8.60 -12.00 3.35
C PRO A 8 -7.29 -11.55 3.99
N SER A 9 -6.32 -11.15 3.17
CA SER A 9 -5.05 -10.61 3.67
C SER A 9 -5.29 -9.37 4.52
N LYS A 10 -4.54 -9.23 5.61
CA LYS A 10 -4.52 -8.10 6.51
C LYS A 10 -3.24 -7.28 6.41
N HIS A 11 -2.14 -7.88 5.95
CA HIS A 11 -0.83 -7.24 5.85
C HIS A 11 -0.20 -7.48 4.46
N GLY A 12 0.52 -6.49 3.94
CA GLY A 12 1.16 -6.60 2.62
C GLY A 12 2.10 -7.80 2.46
N SER A 13 2.82 -8.14 3.54
CA SER A 13 3.76 -9.27 3.58
C SER A 13 3.12 -10.65 3.37
N GLU A 14 1.79 -10.78 3.46
CA GLU A 14 1.07 -12.04 3.22
C GLU A 14 0.93 -12.34 1.72
N ILE A 15 0.89 -11.32 0.88
CA ILE A 15 0.75 -11.46 -0.58
C ILE A 15 2.11 -11.33 -1.27
N HIS A 16 2.95 -10.41 -0.79
CA HIS A 16 4.19 -10.06 -1.48
C HIS A 16 5.40 -10.88 -1.00
N HIS A 17 6.48 -10.85 -1.77
CA HIS A 17 7.70 -11.62 -1.49
C HIS A 17 8.45 -11.07 -0.27
N ASN A 18 9.16 -11.94 0.47
CA ASN A 18 9.79 -11.58 1.76
C ASN A 18 10.92 -10.56 1.65
N THR A 19 11.48 -10.36 0.46
CA THR A 19 12.57 -9.41 0.18
C THR A 19 12.08 -8.07 -0.40
N CYS A 20 10.77 -7.84 -0.47
CA CYS A 20 10.18 -6.58 -0.93
C CYS A 20 10.77 -5.37 -0.17
N PHE A 21 10.99 -4.27 -0.87
CA PHE A 21 11.47 -3.03 -0.26
C PHE A 21 10.46 -2.44 0.73
N GLY A 22 9.16 -2.45 0.43
CA GLY A 22 8.11 -2.00 1.34
C GLY A 22 7.88 -2.92 2.55
N CYS A 23 7.29 -4.09 2.30
CA CYS A 23 6.75 -4.97 3.35
C CYS A 23 7.61 -6.19 3.68
N GLY A 24 8.74 -6.36 2.98
CA GLY A 24 9.57 -7.56 3.09
C GLY A 24 10.28 -7.65 4.42
N LYS A 25 9.88 -8.64 5.25
CA LYS A 25 10.48 -8.86 6.58
C LYS A 25 11.94 -9.34 6.53
N GLU A 26 12.38 -9.88 5.39
CA GLU A 26 13.75 -10.35 5.18
C GLU A 26 14.62 -9.31 4.47
N ASN A 27 14.10 -8.13 4.15
CA ASN A 27 14.89 -7.04 3.60
C ASN A 27 15.38 -6.10 4.72
N PRO A 28 16.63 -6.23 5.20
CA PRO A 28 17.14 -5.41 6.30
C PRO A 28 17.28 -3.92 5.93
N LEU A 29 17.23 -3.59 4.64
CA LEU A 29 17.34 -2.24 4.11
C LEU A 29 15.99 -1.69 3.60
N GLY A 30 14.92 -2.47 3.73
CA GLY A 30 13.57 -2.06 3.35
C GLY A 30 12.92 -1.12 4.38
N LEU A 31 11.69 -0.69 4.07
CA LEU A 31 10.84 0.06 4.97
C LEU A 31 10.33 -0.83 6.12
N GLY A 32 10.10 -2.11 5.85
CA GLY A 32 9.55 -3.05 6.83
C GLY A 32 8.18 -2.62 7.36
N ALA A 33 7.38 -1.94 6.54
CA ALA A 33 6.06 -1.45 6.90
C ALA A 33 5.01 -2.56 6.77
N ASP A 34 4.03 -2.58 7.68
CA ASP A 34 3.01 -3.64 7.71
C ASP A 34 1.93 -3.49 6.63
N PHE A 35 1.69 -2.25 6.18
CA PHE A 35 0.60 -1.88 5.26
C PHE A 35 -0.75 -2.49 5.65
N THR A 36 -1.11 -2.39 6.92
CA THR A 36 -2.31 -3.05 7.44
C THR A 36 -3.57 -2.53 6.73
N PHE A 37 -4.36 -3.47 6.19
CA PHE A 37 -5.70 -3.16 5.70
C PHE A 37 -6.65 -2.99 6.87
N ASP A 38 -7.44 -1.93 6.89
CA ASP A 38 -8.51 -1.70 7.86
C ASP A 38 -9.87 -1.98 7.21
N ASP A 39 -10.56 -3.04 7.68
CA ASP A 39 -11.81 -3.49 7.04
C ASP A 39 -13.00 -2.55 7.32
N GLU A 40 -12.92 -1.74 8.39
CA GLU A 40 -13.96 -0.76 8.72
C GLU A 40 -13.93 0.42 7.73
N SER A 41 -12.76 1.04 7.56
CA SER A 41 -12.58 2.16 6.62
C SER A 41 -12.42 1.72 5.16
N GLY A 42 -11.96 0.49 4.91
CA GLY A 42 -11.63 0.01 3.56
C GLY A 42 -10.32 0.57 3.02
N GLU A 43 -9.39 0.90 3.91
CA GLU A 43 -8.13 1.61 3.63
C GLU A 43 -6.92 0.76 4.00
N VAL A 44 -5.75 1.07 3.43
CA VAL A 44 -4.50 0.76 4.12
C VAL A 44 -4.27 1.85 5.16
N ARG A 45 -4.16 1.46 6.43
CA ARG A 45 -4.05 2.38 7.57
C ARG A 45 -3.13 1.81 8.64
N PHE A 46 -2.03 2.51 8.91
CA PHE A 46 -1.06 2.07 9.92
C PHE A 46 -0.23 3.23 10.47
N ILE A 47 0.40 2.98 11.62
CA ILE A 47 1.38 3.90 12.20
C ILE A 47 2.76 3.53 11.71
N TYR A 48 3.52 4.54 11.28
CA TYR A 48 4.90 4.36 10.86
C TYR A 48 5.83 5.35 11.56
N ASN A 49 6.98 4.87 11.99
CA ASN A 49 8.01 5.67 12.63
C ASN A 49 9.30 5.64 11.79
N PHE A 50 9.60 6.76 11.15
CA PHE A 50 10.83 6.90 10.38
C PHE A 50 12.02 7.03 11.31
N ARG A 51 12.89 6.01 11.36
CA ARG A 51 14.16 6.08 12.08
C ARG A 51 15.07 7.20 11.54
N LYS A 52 16.02 7.65 12.36
CA LYS A 52 16.95 8.74 12.05
C LYS A 52 17.73 8.58 10.73
N PHE A 53 18.00 7.36 10.27
CA PHE A 53 18.73 7.16 9.02
C PHE A 53 17.92 7.47 7.75
N TYR A 54 16.61 7.72 7.85
CA TYR A 54 15.79 8.21 6.72
C TYR A 54 15.89 9.73 6.50
N ASN A 55 16.78 10.42 7.24
CA ASN A 55 16.99 11.86 7.10
C ASN A 55 17.33 12.26 5.66
N GLY A 56 16.66 13.30 5.17
CA GLY A 56 17.08 14.07 4.00
C GLY A 56 17.73 15.38 4.44
N ALA A 57 16.92 16.25 5.03
CA ALA A 57 17.42 17.38 5.81
C ALA A 57 17.65 16.97 7.27
N PRO A 58 18.49 17.67 8.05
CA PRO A 58 18.68 17.35 9.46
C PRO A 58 17.34 17.28 10.20
N THR A 59 17.07 16.13 10.84
CA THR A 59 15.83 15.84 11.61
C THR A 59 14.54 15.66 10.81
N PHE A 60 14.60 15.67 9.47
CA PHE A 60 13.43 15.50 8.61
C PHE A 60 13.62 14.39 7.58
N VAL A 61 12.57 13.60 7.36
CA VAL A 61 12.55 12.49 6.40
C VAL A 61 12.80 13.01 4.98
N HIS A 62 13.62 12.29 4.21
CA HIS A 62 13.85 12.61 2.80
C HIS A 62 12.54 12.49 1.99
N GLY A 63 12.24 13.48 1.15
CA GLY A 63 11.01 13.50 0.33
C GLY A 63 10.83 12.27 -0.57
N GLY A 64 11.93 11.73 -1.08
CA GLY A 64 11.91 10.47 -1.83
C GLY A 64 11.47 9.27 -0.99
N ILE A 65 11.88 9.19 0.29
CA ILE A 65 11.48 8.09 1.18
C ILE A 65 9.98 8.20 1.53
N LEU A 66 9.50 9.42 1.77
CA LEU A 66 8.07 9.68 1.96
C LEU A 66 7.26 9.24 0.74
N SER A 67 7.74 9.58 -0.46
CA SER A 67 7.12 9.19 -1.72
C SER A 67 7.08 7.67 -1.87
N THR A 68 8.19 6.98 -1.56
CA THR A 68 8.26 5.51 -1.61
C THR A 68 7.29 4.85 -0.64
N LEU A 69 7.19 5.31 0.62
CA LEU A 69 6.23 4.75 1.58
C LEU A 69 4.78 4.90 1.09
N LEU A 70 4.45 6.06 0.51
CA LEU A 70 3.11 6.35 0.03
C LEU A 70 2.76 5.60 -1.27
N ASP A 71 3.72 5.44 -2.18
CA ASP A 71 3.57 4.58 -3.37
C ASP A 71 3.35 3.12 -2.97
N GLU A 72 4.21 2.58 -2.08
CA GLU A 72 4.05 1.22 -1.54
C GLU A 72 2.70 1.06 -0.83
N SER A 73 2.23 2.06 -0.07
CA SER A 73 0.92 1.99 0.60
C SER A 73 -0.25 1.90 -0.38
N MET A 74 -0.21 2.68 -1.48
CA MET A 74 -1.24 2.60 -2.53
C MET A 74 -1.14 1.32 -3.37
N GLY A 75 0.08 0.86 -3.65
CA GLY A 75 0.34 -0.39 -4.34
C GLY A 75 -0.14 -1.60 -3.55
N ASP A 76 0.15 -1.63 -2.25
CA ASP A 76 -0.26 -2.70 -1.34
C ASP A 76 -1.78 -2.76 -1.18
N LEU A 77 -2.43 -1.59 -1.10
CA LEU A 77 -3.88 -1.50 -1.17
C LEU A 77 -4.44 -2.13 -2.45
N CYS A 78 -3.78 -2.01 -3.60
CA CYS A 78 -4.23 -2.71 -4.81
C CYS A 78 -4.21 -4.24 -4.65
N PHE A 79 -3.21 -4.80 -3.97
CA PHE A 79 -3.17 -6.23 -3.65
C PHE A 79 -4.28 -6.62 -2.68
N HIS A 80 -4.53 -5.79 -1.66
CA HIS A 80 -5.66 -5.96 -0.75
C HIS A 80 -7.02 -5.87 -1.44
N LEU A 81 -7.12 -5.18 -2.58
CA LEU A 81 -8.31 -5.11 -3.43
C LEU A 81 -8.36 -6.23 -4.49
N GLY A 82 -7.36 -7.11 -4.50
CA GLY A 82 -7.28 -8.28 -5.37
C GLY A 82 -6.75 -8.00 -6.77
N PHE A 83 -5.92 -6.96 -6.92
CA PHE A 83 -5.27 -6.60 -8.18
C PHE A 83 -3.75 -6.69 -8.06
N ILE A 84 -3.12 -7.34 -9.05
CA ILE A 84 -1.69 -7.15 -9.29
C ILE A 84 -1.52 -5.94 -10.20
N VAL A 85 -0.64 -5.04 -9.80
CA VAL A 85 -0.49 -3.74 -10.44
C VAL A 85 0.97 -3.34 -10.63
N MET A 86 1.17 -2.32 -11.45
CA MET A 86 2.40 -1.50 -11.50
C MET A 86 2.00 -0.03 -11.42
N THR A 87 2.82 0.80 -10.77
CA THR A 87 2.60 2.25 -10.73
C THR A 87 2.64 2.83 -12.15
N ASP A 88 1.59 3.54 -12.54
CA ASP A 88 1.46 4.23 -13.83
C ASP A 88 1.88 5.70 -13.65
N THR A 89 1.26 6.39 -12.69
CA THR A 89 1.60 7.76 -12.30
C THR A 89 1.43 7.96 -10.82
N MET A 90 2.25 8.80 -10.21
CA MET A 90 2.08 9.28 -8.83
C MET A 90 2.41 10.77 -8.74
N SER A 91 1.69 11.48 -7.87
CA SER A 91 1.88 12.91 -7.63
C SER A 91 1.75 13.18 -6.13
N PHE A 92 2.68 13.94 -5.56
CA PHE A 92 2.72 14.24 -4.13
C PHE A 92 2.84 15.74 -3.86
N LYS A 93 2.10 16.20 -2.85
CA LYS A 93 2.19 17.55 -2.29
C LYS A 93 2.75 17.46 -0.88
N PHE A 94 3.91 18.06 -0.66
CA PHE A 94 4.59 18.13 0.64
C PHE A 94 4.20 19.42 1.35
N HIS A 95 3.26 19.32 2.28
CA HIS A 95 2.66 20.45 2.98
C HIS A 95 3.52 20.96 4.14
N LYS A 96 4.20 20.05 4.85
CA LYS A 96 5.12 20.37 5.94
C LYS A 96 6.30 19.40 5.95
N ALA A 97 7.42 19.84 6.50
CA ALA A 97 8.57 18.96 6.71
C ALA A 97 8.22 17.84 7.70
N THR A 98 8.43 16.60 7.30
CA THR A 98 8.06 15.42 8.11
C THR A 98 9.19 15.07 9.07
N PRO A 99 8.95 15.02 10.39
CA PRO A 99 9.98 14.67 11.36
C PRO A 99 10.33 13.18 11.31
N VAL A 100 11.60 12.85 11.51
CA VAL A 100 12.00 11.49 11.92
C VAL A 100 11.68 11.26 13.40
N GLU A 101 11.69 10.00 13.83
CA GLU A 101 11.56 9.56 15.23
C GLU A 101 10.24 10.01 15.87
N LYS A 102 9.19 10.09 15.04
CA LYS A 102 7.81 10.37 15.44
C LYS A 102 6.89 9.34 14.81
N ASP A 103 5.87 8.97 15.57
CA ASP A 103 4.78 8.15 15.08
C ASP A 103 3.90 9.00 14.17
N LEU A 104 3.67 8.51 12.96
CA LEU A 104 2.89 9.17 11.94
C LEU A 104 1.83 8.22 11.41
N LEU A 105 0.66 8.75 11.11
CA LEU A 105 -0.43 7.99 10.53
C LEU A 105 -0.30 8.01 9.01
N VAL A 106 -0.24 6.81 8.43
CA VAL A 106 -0.26 6.59 6.98
C VAL A 106 -1.65 6.07 6.61
N ARG A 107 -2.23 6.66 5.56
CA ARG A 107 -3.50 6.21 4.98
C ARG A 107 -3.40 6.15 3.47
N ALA A 108 -4.01 5.13 2.86
CA ALA A 108 -4.29 5.08 1.43
C ALA A 108 -5.68 4.47 1.20
N TRP A 109 -6.43 5.01 0.24
CA TRP A 109 -7.80 4.57 -0.04
C TRP A 109 -8.12 4.58 -1.54
N PRO A 110 -9.01 3.69 -2.01
CA PRO A 110 -9.43 3.70 -3.40
C PRO A 110 -10.34 4.91 -3.67
N VAL A 111 -10.17 5.54 -4.83
CA VAL A 111 -11.00 6.67 -5.29
C VAL A 111 -11.85 6.27 -6.48
N ARG A 112 -11.31 5.50 -7.42
CA ARG A 112 -12.06 5.03 -8.60
C ARG A 112 -11.41 3.83 -9.24
N ARG A 113 -12.19 3.01 -9.93
CA ARG A 113 -11.70 1.95 -10.80
C ARG A 113 -12.09 2.20 -12.26
N ALA A 114 -11.17 1.89 -13.17
CA ALA A 114 -11.43 1.74 -14.59
C ALA A 114 -11.08 0.30 -15.02
N LYS A 115 -11.36 -0.06 -16.28
CA LYS A 115 -11.13 -1.41 -16.80
C LYS A 115 -9.70 -1.94 -16.55
N ARG A 116 -8.69 -1.08 -16.70
CA ARG A 116 -7.26 -1.43 -16.59
C ARG A 116 -6.48 -0.58 -15.58
N LYS A 117 -7.16 0.25 -14.79
CA LYS A 117 -6.51 1.19 -13.88
C LYS A 117 -7.26 1.28 -12.55
N VAL A 118 -6.53 1.43 -11.46
CA VAL A 118 -7.05 1.81 -10.14
C VAL A 118 -6.51 3.20 -9.80
N PHE A 119 -7.37 4.06 -9.30
CA PHE A 119 -7.06 5.42 -8.88
C PHE A 119 -7.19 5.47 -7.36
N LEU A 120 -6.13 5.93 -6.69
CA LEU A 120 -6.03 5.96 -5.24
C LEU A 120 -5.55 7.33 -4.76
N GLU A 121 -5.86 7.64 -3.52
CA GLU A 121 -5.29 8.76 -2.78
C GLU A 121 -4.59 8.22 -1.53
N CYS A 122 -3.65 9.01 -1.02
CA CYS A 122 -2.95 8.70 0.22
C CYS A 122 -2.56 9.97 0.98
N GLU A 123 -2.40 9.82 2.29
CA GLU A 123 -2.01 10.90 3.18
C GLU A 123 -1.05 10.38 4.27
N LEU A 124 -0.13 11.25 4.66
CA LEU A 124 0.70 11.12 5.85
C LEU A 124 0.39 12.28 6.80
N SER A 125 -0.04 11.97 8.01
CA SER A 125 -0.42 12.96 9.02
C SER A 125 0.20 12.67 10.39
N SER A 126 0.08 13.62 11.32
CA SER A 126 0.19 13.30 12.75
C SER A 126 -0.90 12.31 13.16
N THR A 127 -0.66 11.56 14.24
CA THR A 127 -1.59 10.52 14.72
C THR A 127 -2.94 11.07 15.19
N ASP A 128 -2.97 12.32 15.64
CA ASP A 128 -4.19 13.07 16.00
C ASP A 128 -4.87 13.74 14.79
N GLY A 129 -4.29 13.64 13.59
CA GLY A 129 -4.80 14.27 12.37
C GLY A 129 -4.65 15.80 12.31
N SER A 130 -4.04 16.44 13.31
CA SER A 130 -3.93 17.91 13.37
C SER A 130 -2.96 18.49 12.34
N ILE A 131 -2.01 17.68 11.85
CA ILE A 131 -1.01 18.08 10.86
C ILE A 131 -1.03 17.12 9.67
N LEU A 132 -1.34 17.65 8.50
CA LEU A 132 -1.08 16.99 7.22
C LEU A 132 0.36 17.29 6.77
N TYR A 133 1.17 16.25 6.57
CA TYR A 133 2.54 16.38 6.08
C TYR A 133 2.61 16.21 4.57
N VAL A 134 2.01 15.15 4.05
CA VAL A 134 2.04 14.81 2.62
C VAL A 134 0.65 14.33 2.20
N LYS A 135 0.20 14.79 1.04
CA LYS A 135 -0.96 14.23 0.34
C LYS A 135 -0.52 13.75 -1.04
N GLY A 136 -1.03 12.61 -1.47
CA GLY A 136 -0.70 12.01 -2.75
C GLY A 136 -1.92 11.47 -3.49
N GLU A 137 -1.74 11.36 -4.80
CA GLU A 137 -2.63 10.64 -5.70
C GLU A 137 -1.81 9.69 -6.56
N GLY A 138 -2.38 8.52 -6.85
CA GLY A 138 -1.71 7.45 -7.59
C GLY A 138 -2.65 6.78 -8.58
N VAL A 139 -2.09 6.40 -9.72
CA VAL A 139 -2.75 5.58 -10.73
C VAL A 139 -1.92 4.34 -10.93
N PHE A 140 -2.58 3.19 -10.82
CA PHE A 140 -1.96 1.89 -10.89
C PHE A 140 -2.54 1.09 -12.05
N HIS A 141 -1.66 0.57 -12.90
CA HIS A 141 -2.03 -0.24 -14.06
C HIS A 141 -2.27 -1.69 -13.64
N ILE A 142 -3.48 -2.21 -13.92
CA ILE A 142 -3.82 -3.60 -13.60
C ILE A 142 -3.15 -4.54 -14.60
N LEU A 143 -2.27 -5.41 -14.10
CA LEU A 143 -1.57 -6.37 -14.92
C LEU A 143 -2.49 -7.53 -15.35
N PRO A 144 -2.45 -7.94 -16.62
CA PRO A 144 -3.12 -9.15 -17.07
C PRO A 144 -2.59 -10.42 -16.36
N PRO A 145 -3.42 -11.47 -16.19
CA PRO A 145 -3.01 -12.71 -15.52
C PRO A 145 -1.75 -13.38 -16.07
N ARG A 146 -1.48 -13.23 -17.38
CA ARG A 146 -0.26 -13.79 -18.02
C ARG A 146 1.06 -13.22 -17.48
N PHE A 147 1.03 -12.09 -16.80
CA PHE A 147 2.21 -11.51 -16.15
C PHE A 147 2.41 -12.06 -14.74
N PHE A 148 1.44 -12.80 -14.19
CA PHE A 148 1.55 -13.37 -12.87
C PHE A 148 2.55 -14.52 -12.96
N SER A 149 3.73 -14.27 -12.41
CA SER A 149 4.87 -15.17 -12.48
C SER A 149 5.61 -15.12 -11.15
N GLU A 150 6.46 -16.12 -10.88
CA GLU A 150 7.35 -16.13 -9.69
C GLU A 150 8.16 -14.85 -9.57
N LYS A 151 8.42 -14.14 -10.68
CA LYS A 151 9.16 -12.88 -10.65
C LYS A 151 8.41 -11.73 -9.96
N LEU A 152 7.07 -11.76 -9.90
CA LEU A 152 6.27 -10.70 -9.29
C LEU A 152 5.80 -11.04 -7.86
N THR A 153 5.68 -12.32 -7.54
CA THR A 153 5.15 -12.81 -6.25
C THR A 153 6.19 -13.54 -5.41
N GLY A 154 7.38 -13.77 -5.97
CA GLY A 154 8.39 -14.67 -5.42
C GLY A 154 7.91 -16.13 -5.42
N GLU A 155 8.42 -16.92 -4.48
CA GLU A 155 8.05 -18.32 -4.29
C GLU A 155 6.61 -18.51 -3.76
N LYS A 156 5.87 -17.42 -3.48
CA LYS A 156 4.51 -17.43 -2.89
C LYS A 156 3.36 -17.51 -3.90
N ASN A 157 3.63 -17.94 -5.14
CA ASN A 157 2.66 -17.85 -6.24
C ASN A 157 1.26 -18.38 -5.91
N SER A 158 1.12 -19.65 -5.53
CA SER A 158 -0.21 -20.26 -5.31
C SER A 158 -1.01 -19.56 -4.21
N VAL A 159 -0.36 -19.22 -3.10
CA VAL A 159 -0.98 -18.54 -1.95
C VAL A 159 -1.38 -17.11 -2.32
N ALA A 160 -0.53 -16.38 -3.05
CA ALA A 160 -0.83 -15.04 -3.50
C ALA A 160 -2.06 -15.00 -4.42
N PHE A 161 -2.17 -15.95 -5.36
CA PHE A 161 -3.33 -16.05 -6.25
C PHE A 161 -4.65 -16.31 -5.50
N ASP A 162 -4.64 -17.23 -4.53
CA ASP A 162 -5.81 -17.55 -3.72
C ASP A 162 -6.22 -16.34 -2.87
N LEU A 163 -5.26 -15.67 -2.21
CA LEU A 163 -5.51 -14.47 -1.42
C LEU A 163 -6.04 -13.31 -2.26
N LEU A 164 -5.48 -13.07 -3.44
CA LEU A 164 -5.97 -12.03 -4.36
C LEU A 164 -7.42 -12.30 -4.78
N SER A 165 -7.79 -13.56 -5.00
CA SER A 165 -9.15 -13.97 -5.35
C SER A 165 -10.12 -13.74 -4.19
N VAL A 166 -9.74 -14.13 -2.98
CA VAL A 166 -10.53 -13.93 -1.75
C VAL A 166 -10.71 -12.45 -1.46
N ASN A 167 -9.64 -11.66 -1.53
CA ASN A 167 -9.65 -10.21 -1.38
C ASN A 167 -10.64 -9.56 -2.35
N LYS A 168 -10.54 -9.91 -3.64
CA LYS A 168 -11.40 -9.36 -4.68
C LYS A 168 -12.88 -9.63 -4.41
N LEU A 169 -13.22 -10.85 -3.97
CA LEU A 169 -14.59 -11.22 -3.65
C LEU A 169 -15.13 -10.44 -2.44
N ASN A 170 -14.34 -10.35 -1.37
CA ASN A 170 -14.79 -9.73 -0.12
C ASN A 170 -14.82 -8.19 -0.18
N ARG A 171 -13.97 -7.58 -1.02
CA ARG A 171 -13.75 -6.12 -1.05
C ARG A 171 -14.25 -5.44 -2.33
N ALA A 172 -14.93 -6.16 -3.23
CA ALA A 172 -15.52 -5.61 -4.45
C ALA A 172 -16.42 -4.39 -4.18
N HIS A 173 -17.20 -4.46 -3.10
CA HIS A 173 -18.16 -3.44 -2.68
C HIS A 173 -17.54 -2.07 -2.38
N LEU A 174 -16.23 -1.98 -2.13
CA LEU A 174 -15.55 -0.71 -1.87
C LEU A 174 -15.57 0.22 -3.09
N PHE A 175 -15.60 -0.33 -4.30
CA PHE A 175 -15.71 0.48 -5.52
C PHE A 175 -17.14 0.94 -5.82
N ASP A 176 -18.15 0.28 -5.24
CA ASP A 176 -19.54 0.69 -5.38
C ASP A 176 -19.81 1.96 -4.56
N ARG A 177 -19.15 2.11 -3.40
CA ARG A 177 -19.14 3.34 -2.58
C ARG A 177 -18.41 4.51 -3.28
N ILE A 178 -17.47 4.15 -4.15
CA ILE A 178 -16.69 4.95 -5.11
C ILE A 178 -17.47 5.76 -6.16
N SER A 179 -18.61 5.20 -6.56
CA SER A 179 -19.22 5.48 -7.87
C SER A 179 -20.51 6.30 -7.79
N SER A 180 -20.85 6.79 -6.60
CA SER A 180 -21.98 7.68 -6.30
C SER A 180 -21.53 9.11 -6.07
#